data_AF-A0A504JHM7-F1
#
_entry.id   AF-A0A504JHM7-F1
#
_cell.length_a   1.000
_cell.length_b   1.000
_cell.length_c   1.000
_cell.angle_alpha   90.00
_cell.angle_beta   90.00
_cell.angle_gamma   90.00
#
_symmetry.space_group_name_H-M   'P 1'
#
loop_
_entity.id
_entity.type
_entity.pdbx_description
1 polymer ?
#
loop_
_entity_poly.entity_id
_entity_poly.type
_entity_poly.pdbx_seq_one_letter_code
_entity_poly.pdbx_strand_id
1 'polypeptide(L)'
;MKKETTKNTQNITQHIIHAIMNRAIEINKECAEHCRDFRIMESSMHKDTRILRWTTIDISNVDRPLQCYRYECFDMDGTPQNCSIHYSDQEEANEFFMSLTTLYKQEFSIDHTL
;
A
#
# COMPACT_ATOMS: atom_id res chain seq x y z
N MET A 1 4.50 30.03 17.80
CA MET A 1 5.42 29.17 17.02
C MET A 1 4.87 27.73 16.85
N LYS A 2 3.56 27.53 16.59
CA LYS A 2 2.94 26.19 16.48
C LYS A 2 2.33 25.89 15.08
N LYS A 3 2.41 26.81 14.12
CA LYS A 3 1.75 26.68 12.80
C LYS A 3 2.65 26.15 11.68
N GLU A 4 3.98 26.30 11.79
CA GLU A 4 4.91 25.87 10.74
C GLU A 4 5.22 24.37 10.80
N THR A 5 5.29 23.79 12.01
CA THR A 5 5.60 22.37 12.21
C THR A 5 4.53 21.46 11.60
N THR A 6 3.24 21.79 11.79
CA THR A 6 2.11 20.99 11.30
C THR A 6 2.00 20.98 9.77
N LYS A 7 2.32 22.10 9.12
CA LYS A 7 2.25 22.26 7.66
C LYS A 7 3.37 21.49 6.96
N ASN A 8 4.55 21.45 7.57
CA ASN A 8 5.70 20.73 7.04
C ASN A 8 5.51 19.21 7.18
N THR A 9 4.98 18.73 8.32
CA THR A 9 4.64 17.31 8.50
C THR A 9 3.52 16.86 7.54
N GLN A 10 2.48 17.68 7.31
CA GLN A 10 1.45 17.37 6.31
C GLN A 10 2.01 17.26 4.89
N ASN A 11 2.91 18.16 4.48
CA ASN A 11 3.56 18.11 3.16
C ASN A 11 4.46 16.88 3.00
N ILE A 12 5.21 16.50 4.04
CA ILE A 12 6.05 15.30 4.04
C ILE A 12 5.18 14.05 3.87
N THR A 13 4.11 13.92 4.67
CA THR A 13 3.17 12.79 4.55
C THR A 13 2.51 12.72 3.18
N GLN A 14 2.14 13.86 2.60
CA GLN A 14 1.52 13.91 1.27
C GLN A 14 2.50 13.52 0.15
N HIS A 15 3.76 13.97 0.24
CA HIS A 15 4.80 13.58 -0.71
C HIS A 15 5.06 12.07 -0.68
N ILE A 16 5.13 11.47 0.52
CA ILE A 16 5.32 10.02 0.69
C ILE A 16 4.13 9.24 0.13
N ILE A 17 2.89 9.66 0.45
CA ILE A 17 1.68 9.06 -0.11
C ILE A 17 1.73 9.13 -1.64
N HIS A 18 2.10 10.28 -2.22
CA HIS A 18 2.21 10.42 -3.67
C HIS A 18 3.27 9.49 -4.26
N ALA A 19 4.44 9.35 -3.63
CA ALA A 19 5.50 8.46 -4.09
C ALA A 19 5.03 7.00 -4.12
N ILE A 20 4.42 6.53 -3.04
CA ILE A 20 3.91 5.16 -2.93
C ILE A 20 2.72 4.94 -3.88
N MET A 21 1.84 5.92 -4.05
CA MET A 21 0.69 5.81 -4.97
C MET A 21 1.11 5.90 -6.45
N ASN A 22 2.19 6.61 -6.79
CA ASN A 22 2.77 6.56 -8.13
C ASN A 22 3.18 5.13 -8.48
N ARG A 23 3.76 4.39 -7.53
CA ARG A 23 4.07 2.98 -7.69
C ARG A 23 2.83 2.12 -7.88
N ALA A 24 1.74 2.40 -7.16
CA ALA A 24 0.45 1.75 -7.39
C ALA A 24 -0.10 1.97 -8.81
N ILE A 25 0.03 3.20 -9.35
CA ILE A 25 -0.35 3.51 -10.73
C ILE A 25 0.47 2.69 -11.74
N GLU A 26 1.78 2.58 -11.54
CA GLU A 26 2.64 1.75 -12.39
C GLU A 26 2.16 0.29 -12.41
N ILE A 27 1.94 -0.31 -11.23
CA ILE A 27 1.44 -1.68 -11.10
C ILE A 27 0.08 -1.83 -11.79
N ASN A 28 -0.80 -0.82 -11.68
CA ASN A 28 -2.12 -0.89 -12.28
C ASN A 28 -2.08 -0.86 -13.82
N LYS A 29 -1.11 -0.15 -14.41
CA LYS A 29 -0.93 -0.06 -15.87
C LYS A 29 -0.47 -1.37 -16.51
N GLU A 30 0.06 -2.31 -15.74
CA GLU A 30 0.62 -3.56 -16.27
C GLU A 30 -0.41 -4.53 -16.87
N CYS A 31 -1.68 -4.47 -16.43
CA CYS A 31 -2.73 -5.37 -16.92
C CYS A 31 -4.12 -4.78 -16.68
N ALA A 32 -4.94 -4.71 -17.75
CA ALA A 32 -6.28 -4.12 -17.74
C ALA A 32 -7.34 -5.08 -17.20
N GLU A 33 -7.09 -6.38 -17.31
CA GLU A 33 -7.94 -7.47 -16.83
C GLU A 33 -7.81 -7.69 -15.31
N HIS A 34 -6.88 -6.99 -14.66
CA HIS A 34 -6.68 -7.04 -13.22
C HIS A 34 -7.33 -5.84 -12.55
N CYS A 35 -8.43 -6.06 -11.83
CA CYS A 35 -8.97 -5.07 -10.92
C CYS A 35 -8.13 -5.06 -9.64
N ARG A 36 -7.61 -3.87 -9.25
CA ARG A 36 -6.74 -3.72 -8.09
C ARG A 36 -7.29 -2.68 -7.09
N ASP A 37 -7.33 -3.02 -5.81
CA ASP A 37 -7.63 -2.09 -4.69
C ASP A 37 -6.36 -1.83 -3.90
N PHE A 38 -5.83 -0.60 -3.94
CA PHE A 38 -4.55 -0.23 -3.31
C PHE A 38 -4.76 0.50 -1.98
N ARG A 39 -3.93 0.16 -0.99
CA ARG A 39 -3.92 0.77 0.34
C ARG A 39 -2.50 0.95 0.82
N ILE A 40 -2.22 2.10 1.42
CA ILE A 40 -1.01 2.33 2.20
C ILE A 40 -1.37 2.01 3.65
N MET A 41 -0.60 1.13 4.26
CA MET A 41 -0.82 0.61 5.59
C MET A 41 0.45 0.72 6.42
N GLU A 42 0.26 0.73 7.74
CA GLU A 42 1.32 0.67 8.74
C GLU A 42 1.08 -0.53 9.65
N SER A 43 2.14 -1.14 10.15
CA SER A 43 2.07 -2.21 11.15
C SER A 43 2.68 -1.73 12.45
N SER A 44 2.05 -2.06 13.58
CA SER A 44 2.65 -1.84 14.90
C SER A 44 3.92 -2.68 15.12
N MET A 45 4.08 -3.77 14.35
CA MET A 45 5.24 -4.66 14.37
C MET A 45 6.42 -4.12 13.55
N HIS A 46 6.14 -3.33 12.50
CA HIS A 46 7.14 -2.74 11.60
C HIS A 46 6.98 -1.22 11.53
N LYS A 47 7.38 -0.53 12.60
CA LYS A 47 7.14 0.91 12.79
C LYS A 47 7.87 1.81 11.78
N ASP A 48 8.98 1.32 11.25
CA ASP A 48 9.83 2.03 10.29
C ASP A 48 9.54 1.65 8.84
N THR A 49 8.39 1.02 8.59
CA THR A 49 7.99 0.55 7.26
C THR A 49 6.60 1.05 6.90
N ARG A 50 6.44 1.42 5.63
CA ARG A 50 5.15 1.67 4.99
C ARG A 50 4.86 0.52 4.05
N ILE A 51 3.61 0.06 4.03
CA ILE A 51 3.22 -1.12 3.27
C ILE A 51 2.19 -0.70 2.23
N LEU A 52 2.54 -0.79 0.96
CA LEU A 52 1.55 -0.75 -0.11
C LEU A 52 0.97 -2.14 -0.25
N ARG A 53 -0.29 -2.33 0.16
CA ARG A 53 -1.02 -3.58 -0.03
C ARG A 53 -2.03 -3.40 -1.14
N TRP A 54 -2.19 -4.42 -1.98
CA TRP A 54 -3.31 -4.46 -2.90
C TRP A 54 -3.93 -5.83 -3.05
N THR A 55 -5.22 -5.81 -3.37
CA THR A 55 -5.96 -6.99 -3.78
C THR A 55 -6.01 -6.99 -5.28
N THR A 56 -5.53 -8.06 -5.92
CA THR A 56 -5.72 -8.29 -7.36
C THR A 56 -6.87 -9.26 -7.54
N ILE A 57 -7.87 -8.86 -8.31
CA ILE A 57 -8.92 -9.75 -8.82
C ILE A 57 -8.65 -9.92 -10.31
N ASP A 58 -8.21 -11.10 -10.69
CA ASP A 58 -8.10 -11.50 -12.09
C ASP A 58 -9.48 -11.93 -12.59
N ILE A 59 -10.02 -11.15 -13.53
CA ILE A 59 -11.34 -11.37 -14.15
C ILE A 59 -11.21 -11.90 -15.58
N SER A 60 -10.04 -12.38 -15.99
CA SER A 60 -9.82 -12.98 -17.32
C SER A 60 -10.78 -14.16 -17.56
N ASN A 61 -11.19 -14.84 -16.49
CA ASN A 61 -12.29 -15.78 -16.47
C ASN A 61 -13.38 -15.29 -15.51
N VAL A 62 -14.45 -14.70 -16.05
CA VAL A 62 -15.54 -14.11 -15.27
C VAL A 62 -16.30 -15.13 -14.40
N ASP A 63 -16.32 -16.41 -14.79
CA ASP A 63 -16.98 -17.48 -14.03
C ASP A 63 -16.12 -17.98 -12.85
N ARG A 64 -14.81 -17.69 -12.87
CA ARG A 64 -13.84 -18.11 -11.86
C ARG A 64 -12.82 -17.00 -11.59
N PRO A 65 -13.24 -15.87 -10.98
CA PRO A 65 -12.32 -14.81 -10.64
C PRO A 65 -11.31 -15.30 -9.60
N LEU A 66 -10.02 -15.05 -9.84
CA LEU A 66 -8.96 -15.39 -8.91
C LEU A 66 -8.57 -14.14 -8.11
N GLN A 67 -8.68 -14.25 -6.79
CA GLN A 67 -8.31 -13.16 -5.88
C GLN A 67 -6.97 -13.46 -5.21
N CYS A 68 -6.05 -12.50 -5.28
CA CYS A 68 -4.74 -12.59 -4.63
C CYS A 68 -4.45 -11.32 -3.84
N TYR A 69 -3.84 -11.46 -2.67
CA TYR A 69 -3.29 -10.33 -1.92
C TYR A 69 -1.80 -10.21 -2.21
N ARG A 70 -1.35 -8.99 -2.47
CA ARG A 70 0.04 -8.64 -2.72
C ARG A 70 0.42 -7.44 -1.86
N TYR A 71 1.71 -7.28 -1.60
CA TYR A 71 2.23 -6.12 -0.91
C TYR A 71 3.66 -5.79 -1.38
N GLU A 72 4.03 -4.52 -1.28
CA GLU A 72 5.40 -4.00 -1.38
C GLU A 72 5.69 -3.15 -0.13
N CYS A 73 6.93 -3.15 0.34
CA CYS A 73 7.35 -2.32 1.48
C CYS A 73 8.14 -1.11 1.01
N PHE A 74 8.05 -0.06 1.82
CA PHE A 74 8.71 1.21 1.61
C PHE A 74 9.31 1.68 2.92
N ASP A 75 10.42 2.39 2.83
CA ASP A 75 10.95 3.21 3.91
C ASP A 75 9.95 4.31 4.28
N MET A 76 10.17 4.92 5.45
CA MET A 76 9.37 6.04 5.94
C MET A 76 9.38 7.26 4.99
N ASP A 77 10.37 7.35 4.09
CA ASP A 77 10.48 8.39 3.08
C ASP A 77 9.82 8.04 1.73
N GLY A 78 9.26 6.83 1.61
CA GLY A 78 8.63 6.34 0.38
C GLY A 78 9.59 5.65 -0.59
N THR A 79 10.84 5.38 -0.20
CA THR A 79 11.78 4.59 -1.00
C THR A 79 11.37 3.11 -1.00
N PRO A 80 11.28 2.43 -2.16
CA PRO A 80 10.98 1.00 -2.20
C PRO A 80 12.05 0.18 -1.48
N GLN A 81 11.61 -0.70 -0.59
CA GLN A 81 12.46 -1.69 0.05
C GLN A 81 12.31 -3.05 -0.61
N ASN A 82 13.42 -3.77 -0.78
CA ASN A 82 13.37 -5.20 -1.06
C ASN A 82 13.02 -5.97 0.22
N CYS A 83 11.77 -5.85 0.66
CA CYS A 83 11.25 -6.70 1.72
C CYS A 83 10.69 -7.99 1.11
N SER A 84 11.00 -9.11 1.74
CA SER A 84 10.20 -10.32 1.59
C SER A 84 9.77 -10.68 3.01
N ILE A 85 8.52 -10.39 3.36
CA ILE A 85 8.02 -10.77 4.68
C ILE A 85 7.62 -12.24 4.57
N HIS A 86 8.52 -13.09 5.03
CA HIS A 86 8.30 -14.51 5.17
C HIS A 86 7.87 -14.77 6.60
N TYR A 87 6.73 -15.41 6.78
CA TYR A 87 6.26 -15.84 8.09
C TYR A 87 6.61 -17.31 8.29
N SER A 88 7.06 -17.62 9.49
CA SER A 88 7.49 -18.95 9.89
C SER A 88 6.30 -19.91 9.97
N ASP A 89 5.12 -19.36 10.28
CA ASP A 89 3.85 -20.05 10.35
C ASP A 89 2.65 -19.12 10.04
N GLN A 90 1.46 -19.72 9.98
CA GLN A 90 0.22 -19.02 9.64
C GLN A 90 -0.27 -18.07 10.75
N GLU A 91 0.08 -18.34 12.02
CA GLU A 91 -0.33 -17.51 13.14
C GLU A 91 0.42 -16.18 13.14
N GLU A 92 1.73 -16.24 12.94
CA GLU A 92 2.61 -15.07 12.75
C GLU A 92 2.15 -14.21 11.55
N ALA A 93 1.78 -14.86 10.44
CA ALA A 93 1.22 -14.17 9.29
C ALA A 93 -0.10 -13.45 9.62
N ASN A 94 -1.00 -14.14 10.33
CA ASN A 94 -2.29 -13.58 10.72
C ASN A 94 -2.13 -12.39 11.67
N GLU A 95 -1.26 -12.49 12.67
CA GLU A 95 -0.96 -11.41 13.60
C GLU A 95 -0.44 -10.17 12.87
N PHE A 96 0.48 -10.35 11.92
CA PHE A 96 0.93 -9.27 11.08
C PHE A 96 -0.24 -8.62 10.34
N PHE A 97 -1.07 -9.40 9.63
CA PHE A 97 -2.18 -8.84 8.85
C PHE A 97 -3.23 -8.16 9.74
N MET A 98 -3.45 -8.66 10.96
CA MET A 98 -4.33 -8.05 11.96
C MET A 98 -3.74 -6.76 12.54
N SER A 99 -2.42 -6.63 12.60
CA SER A 99 -1.73 -5.41 13.05
C SER A 99 -1.83 -4.25 12.04
N LEU A 100 -2.18 -4.55 10.78
CA LEU A 100 -2.17 -3.55 9.71
C LEU A 100 -3.28 -2.52 9.89
N THR A 101 -2.88 -1.27 10.05
CA THR A 101 -3.78 -0.12 10.09
C THR A 101 -3.71 0.63 8.78
N THR A 102 -4.86 1.00 8.21
CA THR A 102 -4.90 1.75 6.95
C THR A 102 -4.51 3.20 7.22
N LEU A 103 -3.43 3.66 6.59
CA LEU A 103 -3.02 5.06 6.60
C LEU A 103 -3.73 5.84 5.49
N TYR A 104 -3.79 5.25 4.30
CA TYR A 104 -4.42 5.84 3.14
C TYR A 104 -5.07 4.75 2.28
N LYS A 105 -6.28 5.01 1.80
CA LYS A 105 -6.98 4.17 0.85
C LYS A 105 -7.28 5.01 -0.38
N GLN A 106 -6.91 4.50 -1.55
CA GLN A 106 -7.33 5.12 -2.80
C GLN A 106 -8.82 4.80 -3.00
N GLU A 107 -9.68 5.83 -3.00
CA GLU A 107 -11.13 5.59 -3.12
C GLU A 107 -11.60 5.40 -4.56
N PHE A 108 -10.84 5.82 -5.58
CA PHE A 108 -11.18 5.62 -7.00
C PHE A 108 -9.92 5.59 -7.86
N SER A 109 -9.96 4.92 -9.03
CA SER A 109 -8.86 4.79 -10.01
C SER A 109 -8.46 6.09 -10.72
N ILE A 110 -8.75 7.24 -10.12
CA ILE A 110 -8.48 8.57 -10.65
C ILE A 110 -7.32 9.15 -9.84
N ASP A 111 -6.28 9.51 -10.57
CA ASP A 111 -5.15 10.37 -10.24
C ASP A 111 -5.15 10.91 -8.79
N HIS A 112 -4.30 10.35 -7.92
CA HIS A 112 -4.13 10.79 -6.53
C HIS A 112 -3.40 12.15 -6.41
N THR A 113 -3.15 12.81 -7.55
CA THR A 113 -2.44 14.10 -7.64
C THR A 113 -3.35 15.32 -7.52
N LEU A 114 -4.65 15.15 -7.31
CA LEU A 114 -5.63 16.23 -7.13
C LEU A 114 -5.64 16.82 -5.71
#